data_AF-C8X1W7-F1
#
_entry.id   AF-C8X1W7-F1
#
_cell.length_a   1.000
_cell.length_b   1.000
_cell.length_c   1.000
_cell.angle_alpha   90.00
_cell.angle_beta   90.00
_cell.angle_gamma   90.00
#
_symmetry.space_group_name_H-M   'P 1'
#
loop_
_entity.id
_entity.type
_entity.pdbx_description
1 polymer ?
#
loop_
_entity_poly.entity_id
_entity_poly.type
_entity_poly.pdbx_seq_one_letter_code
_entity_poly.pdbx_strand_id
1 'polypeptide(L)'
;MRLEDIAPVEKWEALERELHETSGLNACVYNAEGTRITSYTAFANRLCPHIKSFPAGIETVCAVANQHCANMVRESGTPYTTECDAGLVKFVVPIVQDGEFLGTIGGCGHRLPDSEVETFLLTKSLGTPEEELEAMAAEVQTITQNEIDHYIKVLQSRLAELTPH
;
A
#
# COMPACT_ATOMS: atom_id res chain seq x y z
N MET A 1 20.07 -4.84 -9.19
CA MET A 1 19.35 -6.13 -9.36
C MET A 1 17.87 -5.85 -9.60
N ARG A 2 17.04 -6.79 -10.11
CA ARG A 2 15.57 -6.62 -10.15
C ARG A 2 14.86 -7.64 -9.28
N LEU A 3 13.62 -7.35 -8.88
CA LEU A 3 12.80 -8.24 -8.06
C LEU A 3 12.52 -9.58 -8.76
N GLU A 4 12.38 -9.54 -10.09
CA GLU A 4 12.16 -10.72 -10.92
C GLU A 4 13.41 -11.62 -11.05
N ASP A 5 14.60 -11.08 -10.72
CA ASP A 5 15.84 -11.85 -10.66
C ASP A 5 15.95 -12.64 -9.33
N ILE A 6 15.20 -12.24 -8.29
CA ILE A 6 15.10 -12.92 -6.99
C ILE A 6 14.06 -14.05 -7.06
N ALA A 7 12.87 -13.73 -7.53
CA ALA A 7 11.74 -14.65 -7.57
C ALA A 7 10.83 -14.34 -8.76
N PRO A 8 10.20 -15.36 -9.36
CA PRO A 8 9.25 -15.14 -10.45
C PRO A 8 8.02 -14.35 -9.95
N VAL A 9 7.36 -13.61 -10.85
CA VAL A 9 6.24 -12.69 -10.54
C VAL A 9 5.13 -13.39 -9.76
N GLU A 10 4.87 -14.67 -10.04
CA GLU A 10 3.84 -15.47 -9.38
C GLU A 10 4.10 -15.64 -7.88
N LYS A 11 5.36 -15.65 -7.43
CA LYS A 11 5.69 -15.69 -6.00
C LYS A 11 5.40 -14.35 -5.31
N TRP A 12 5.66 -13.24 -5.99
CA TRP A 12 5.32 -11.91 -5.50
C TRP A 12 3.80 -11.73 -5.42
N GLU A 13 3.06 -12.17 -6.44
CA GLU A 13 1.59 -12.18 -6.43
C GLU A 13 1.01 -13.08 -5.34
N ALA A 14 1.64 -14.23 -5.06
CA ALA A 14 1.23 -15.09 -3.95
C ALA A 14 1.37 -14.39 -2.59
N LEU A 15 2.43 -13.61 -2.40
CA LEU A 15 2.64 -12.84 -1.18
C LEU A 15 1.64 -11.68 -1.03
N GLU A 16 1.30 -11.00 -2.13
CA GLU A 16 0.22 -10.01 -2.13
C GLU A 16 -1.13 -10.63 -1.78
N ARG A 17 -1.44 -11.79 -2.37
CA ARG A 17 -2.69 -12.51 -2.12
C ARG A 17 -2.82 -12.92 -0.66
N GLU A 18 -1.77 -13.49 -0.09
CA GLU A 18 -1.77 -13.88 1.32
C GLU A 18 -1.98 -12.69 2.26
N LEU A 19 -1.29 -11.57 2.00
CA LEU A 19 -1.49 -10.37 2.79
C LEU A 19 -2.95 -9.89 2.66
N HIS A 20 -3.50 -9.87 1.46
CA HIS A 20 -4.90 -9.48 1.25
C HIS A 20 -5.89 -10.42 1.96
N GLU A 21 -5.73 -11.75 1.81
CA GLU A 21 -6.63 -12.75 2.39
C GLU A 21 -6.66 -12.72 3.92
N THR A 22 -5.54 -12.37 4.55
CA THR A 22 -5.43 -12.31 6.01
C THR A 22 -5.81 -10.94 6.59
N SER A 23 -5.52 -9.84 5.88
CA SER A 23 -5.69 -8.48 6.40
C SER A 23 -6.86 -7.70 5.81
N GLY A 24 -7.36 -8.07 4.63
CA GLY A 24 -8.30 -7.29 3.83
C GLY A 24 -7.67 -6.11 3.07
N LEU A 25 -6.39 -5.78 3.30
CA LEU A 25 -5.71 -4.65 2.67
C LEU A 25 -5.47 -4.88 1.18
N ASN A 26 -5.39 -3.78 0.41
CA ASN A 26 -4.91 -3.84 -0.96
C ASN A 26 -3.39 -3.96 -0.97
N ALA A 27 -2.89 -5.19 -1.14
CA ALA A 27 -1.48 -5.49 -1.18
C ALA A 27 -0.85 -5.16 -2.54
N CYS A 28 0.37 -4.60 -2.53
CA CYS A 28 1.11 -4.25 -3.73
C CYS A 28 2.63 -4.40 -3.52
N VAL A 29 3.32 -4.90 -4.54
CA VAL A 29 4.77 -4.91 -4.70
C VAL A 29 5.16 -3.90 -5.78
N TYR A 30 6.04 -2.97 -5.41
CA TYR A 30 6.61 -1.97 -6.32
C TYR A 30 8.13 -2.17 -6.41
N ASN A 31 8.70 -2.03 -7.60
CA ASN A 31 10.15 -2.01 -7.79
C ASN A 31 10.79 -0.70 -7.29
N ALA A 32 12.11 -0.58 -7.43
CA ALA A 32 12.87 0.58 -6.97
C ALA A 32 12.47 1.89 -7.67
N GLU A 33 11.92 1.82 -8.88
CA GLU A 33 11.37 2.95 -9.65
C GLU A 33 9.92 3.29 -9.28
N GLY A 34 9.31 2.58 -8.33
CA GLY A 34 7.92 2.79 -7.92
C GLY A 34 6.89 2.23 -8.91
N THR A 35 7.30 1.33 -9.80
CA THR A 35 6.42 0.62 -10.74
C THR A 35 5.95 -0.69 -10.14
N ARG A 36 4.64 -0.96 -10.22
CA ARG A 36 4.07 -2.24 -9.78
C ARG A 36 4.56 -3.36 -10.69
N ILE A 37 5.09 -4.45 -10.11
CA ILE A 37 5.60 -5.59 -10.90
C ILE A 37 4.56 -6.71 -11.08
N THR A 38 3.48 -6.67 -10.31
CA THR A 38 2.40 -7.67 -10.28
C THR A 38 1.15 -7.17 -10.99
N SER A 39 0.29 -8.10 -11.41
CA SER A 39 -1.02 -7.83 -12.01
C SER A 39 -2.18 -8.06 -11.04
N TYR A 40 -1.96 -8.84 -9.96
CA TYR A 40 -2.93 -9.06 -8.90
C TYR A 40 -3.54 -7.74 -8.43
N THR A 41 -4.84 -7.67 -8.23
CA THR A 41 -5.50 -6.48 -7.70
C THR A 41 -6.69 -6.92 -6.89
N ALA A 42 -6.71 -6.53 -5.61
CA ALA A 42 -7.82 -6.77 -4.72
C ALA A 42 -7.99 -5.54 -3.83
N PHE A 43 -9.01 -4.73 -4.13
CA PHE A 43 -9.26 -3.50 -3.39
C PHE A 43 -9.85 -3.79 -2.02
N ALA A 44 -9.35 -3.10 -1.00
CA ALA A 44 -9.85 -3.20 0.38
C ALA A 44 -11.23 -2.55 0.58
N ASN A 45 -11.60 -1.63 -0.31
CA ASN A 45 -12.82 -0.83 -0.22
C ASN A 45 -13.23 -0.29 -1.61
N ARG A 46 -14.38 0.35 -1.69
CA ARG A 46 -14.91 0.98 -2.93
C ARG A 46 -14.37 2.39 -3.19
N LEU A 47 -13.91 3.09 -2.17
CA LEU A 47 -13.38 4.45 -2.26
C LEU A 47 -12.08 4.51 -3.08
N CYS A 48 -11.12 3.62 -2.83
CA CYS A 48 -9.84 3.56 -3.54
C CYS A 48 -9.99 3.40 -5.07
N PRO A 49 -10.76 2.43 -5.61
CA PRO A 49 -10.95 2.34 -7.05
C PRO A 49 -11.71 3.55 -7.61
N HIS A 50 -12.62 4.16 -6.85
CA HIS A 50 -13.27 5.41 -7.23
C HIS A 50 -12.26 6.55 -7.38
N ILE A 51 -11.43 6.82 -6.37
CA ILE A 51 -10.36 7.83 -6.43
C ILE A 51 -9.44 7.57 -7.63
N LYS A 52 -9.04 6.31 -7.85
CA LYS A 52 -8.15 5.91 -8.94
C LYS A 52 -8.80 6.00 -10.33
N SER A 53 -10.11 6.17 -10.43
CA SER A 53 -10.77 6.40 -11.72
C SER A 53 -10.53 7.81 -12.28
N PHE A 54 -10.02 8.72 -11.44
CA PHE A 54 -9.65 10.08 -11.81
C PHE A 54 -8.12 10.21 -11.91
N PRO A 55 -7.57 10.78 -12.99
CA PRO A 55 -6.13 11.06 -13.09
C PRO A 55 -5.61 11.87 -11.90
N ALA A 56 -6.34 12.93 -11.53
CA ALA A 56 -6.01 13.75 -10.36
C ALA A 56 -5.94 12.91 -9.06
N GLY A 57 -6.87 11.98 -8.84
CA GLY A 57 -6.85 11.11 -7.67
C GLY A 57 -5.65 10.16 -7.63
N ILE A 58 -5.22 9.63 -8.78
CA ILE A 58 -3.99 8.85 -8.87
C ILE A 58 -2.79 9.72 -8.53
N GLU A 59 -2.67 10.87 -9.19
CA GLU A 59 -1.51 11.76 -9.12
C GLU A 59 -1.33 12.40 -7.75
N THR A 60 -2.40 12.86 -7.12
CA THR A 60 -2.32 13.59 -5.85
C THR A 60 -2.41 12.69 -4.64
N VAL A 61 -3.10 11.54 -4.71
CA VAL A 61 -3.29 10.67 -3.52
C VAL A 61 -2.36 9.46 -3.57
N CYS A 62 -2.49 8.62 -4.60
CA CYS A 62 -1.81 7.32 -4.63
C CYS A 62 -0.32 7.46 -4.96
N ALA A 63 0.02 8.28 -5.96
CA ALA A 63 1.40 8.46 -6.42
C ALA A 63 2.25 9.17 -5.36
N VAL A 64 1.72 10.23 -4.74
CA VAL A 64 2.40 10.94 -3.64
C VAL A 64 2.69 10.00 -2.47
N ALA A 65 1.68 9.27 -1.99
CA ALA A 65 1.86 8.33 -0.89
C ALA A 65 2.86 7.21 -1.22
N ASN A 66 2.80 6.64 -2.43
CA ASN A 66 3.76 5.63 -2.87
C ASN A 66 5.20 6.19 -2.94
N GLN A 67 5.38 7.37 -3.52
CA GLN A 67 6.70 8.00 -3.65
C GLN A 67 7.30 8.36 -2.28
N HIS A 68 6.49 8.93 -1.39
CA HIS A 68 6.88 9.26 -0.03
C HIS A 68 7.34 8.01 0.73
N CYS A 69 6.49 6.98 0.77
CA CYS A 69 6.81 5.70 1.40
C CYS A 69 8.10 5.08 0.85
N ALA A 70 8.26 5.04 -0.47
CA ALA A 70 9.44 4.47 -1.12
C ALA A 70 10.72 5.23 -0.72
N ASN A 71 10.67 6.56 -0.64
CA ASN A 71 11.81 7.37 -0.20
C ASN A 71 12.15 7.09 1.27
N MET A 72 11.15 7.10 2.14
CA MET A 72 11.34 6.87 3.58
C MET A 72 12.04 5.53 3.85
N VAL A 73 11.56 4.43 3.26
CA VAL A 73 12.14 3.10 3.50
C VAL A 73 13.46 2.87 2.76
N ARG A 74 13.69 3.54 1.63
CA ARG A 74 14.98 3.51 0.93
C ARG A 74 16.06 4.16 1.78
N GLU A 75 15.75 5.27 2.44
CA GLU A 75 16.69 6.00 3.30
C GLU A 75 16.90 5.30 4.65
N SER A 76 15.82 4.83 5.29
CA SER A 76 15.90 4.23 6.62
C SER A 76 16.31 2.76 6.62
N GLY A 77 16.02 2.03 5.55
CA GLY A 77 16.14 0.57 5.50
C GLY A 77 15.15 -0.17 6.42
N THR A 78 14.14 0.53 6.96
CA THR A 78 13.16 -0.02 7.91
C THR A 78 11.74 0.14 7.38
N PRO A 79 10.78 -0.70 7.84
CA PRO A 79 9.37 -0.52 7.51
C PRO A 79 8.84 0.86 7.90
N TYR A 80 7.87 1.36 7.13
CA TYR A 80 7.26 2.67 7.36
C TYR A 80 5.75 2.59 7.17
N THR A 81 5.03 3.26 8.08
CA THR A 81 3.56 3.36 8.09
C THR A 81 3.17 4.83 8.08
N THR A 82 2.18 5.17 7.29
CA THR A 82 1.66 6.53 7.12
C THR A 82 0.20 6.49 6.69
N GLU A 83 -0.42 7.65 6.56
CA GLU A 83 -1.74 7.82 5.96
C GLU A 83 -1.58 8.54 4.62
N CYS A 84 -2.34 8.13 3.61
CA CYS A 84 -2.39 8.88 2.36
C CYS A 84 -3.31 10.11 2.52
N ASP A 85 -3.31 10.98 1.51
CA ASP A 85 -4.12 12.21 1.50
C ASP A 85 -5.64 11.98 1.51
N ALA A 86 -6.10 10.72 1.45
CA ALA A 86 -7.50 10.34 1.68
C ALA A 86 -7.79 9.92 3.13
N GLY A 87 -6.81 9.93 4.04
CA GLY A 87 -6.94 9.45 5.42
C GLY A 87 -6.93 7.92 5.55
N LEU A 88 -6.41 7.21 4.53
CA LEU A 88 -6.30 5.75 4.56
C LEU A 88 -4.87 5.34 4.89
N VAL A 89 -4.72 4.39 5.80
CA VAL A 89 -3.41 3.89 6.19
C VAL A 89 -2.75 3.16 5.03
N LYS A 90 -1.43 3.35 4.94
CA LYS A 90 -0.51 2.65 4.05
C LYS A 90 0.73 2.28 4.85
N PHE A 91 1.14 1.03 4.78
CA PHE A 91 2.46 0.63 5.24
C PHE A 91 3.25 -0.01 4.11
N VAL A 92 4.58 0.03 4.25
CA VAL A 92 5.52 -0.60 3.34
C VAL A 92 6.69 -1.20 4.10
N VAL A 93 7.18 -2.33 3.61
CA VAL A 93 8.40 -3.01 4.04
C VAL A 93 9.40 -2.92 2.87
N PRO A 94 10.64 -2.45 3.10
CA PRO A 94 11.65 -2.40 2.05
C PRO A 94 12.08 -3.82 1.66
N ILE A 95 12.25 -4.05 0.36
CA ILE A 95 12.84 -5.28 -0.18
C ILE A 95 14.30 -4.96 -0.52
N VAL A 96 15.22 -5.61 0.19
CA VAL A 96 16.66 -5.36 0.10
C VAL A 96 17.40 -6.68 -0.09
N GLN A 97 18.27 -6.76 -1.09
CA GLN A 97 19.18 -7.89 -1.32
C GLN A 97 20.61 -7.36 -1.41
N ASP A 98 21.55 -7.98 -0.70
CA ASP A 98 22.98 -7.60 -0.70
C ASP A 98 23.23 -6.11 -0.41
N GLY A 99 22.35 -5.49 0.40
CA GLY A 99 22.40 -4.06 0.73
C GLY A 99 21.85 -3.12 -0.36
N GLU A 100 21.37 -3.65 -1.49
CA GLU A 100 20.71 -2.89 -2.57
C GLU A 100 19.20 -2.82 -2.32
N PHE A 101 18.62 -1.62 -2.36
CA PHE A 101 17.17 -1.42 -2.29
C PHE A 101 16.53 -1.75 -3.64
N LEU A 102 15.62 -2.73 -3.67
CA LEU A 102 15.01 -3.23 -4.89
C LEU A 102 13.54 -2.86 -5.05
N GLY A 103 12.91 -2.37 -3.98
CA GLY A 103 11.51 -2.01 -4.01
C GLY A 103 10.83 -2.10 -2.65
N THR A 104 9.50 -2.17 -2.68
CA THR A 104 8.66 -2.24 -1.48
C THR A 104 7.56 -3.26 -1.66
N ILE A 105 7.14 -3.86 -0.54
CA ILE A 105 5.87 -4.58 -0.43
C ILE A 105 5.08 -4.03 0.74
N GLY A 106 3.77 -3.94 0.61
CA GLY A 106 2.91 -3.54 1.73
C GLY A 106 1.45 -3.51 1.36
N GLY A 107 0.65 -2.85 2.18
CA GLY A 107 -0.80 -2.77 2.01
C GLY A 107 -1.37 -1.40 2.34
N CYS A 108 -2.52 -1.08 1.76
CA CYS A 108 -3.29 0.12 2.10
C CYS A 108 -4.81 -0.10 1.98
N GLY A 109 -5.59 0.93 2.34
CA GLY A 109 -7.03 0.99 2.08
C GLY A 109 -7.92 0.71 3.29
N HIS A 110 -7.36 0.56 4.47
CA HIS A 110 -8.09 0.65 5.74
C HIS A 110 -7.83 2.02 6.38
N ARG A 111 -8.52 2.33 7.47
CA ARG A 111 -8.21 3.51 8.32
C ARG A 111 -7.73 3.09 9.70
N LEU A 112 -6.93 3.93 10.35
CA LEU A 112 -6.66 3.76 11.79
C LEU A 112 -7.93 4.11 12.61
N PRO A 113 -8.05 3.65 13.87
CA PRO A 113 -9.25 3.90 14.68
C PRO A 113 -9.57 5.38 14.89
N ASP A 114 -8.54 6.22 15.00
CA ASP A 114 -8.66 7.66 15.28
C ASP A 114 -8.51 8.51 14.01
N SER A 115 -8.42 7.88 12.83
CA SER A 115 -8.30 8.58 11.54
C SER A 115 -9.67 8.71 10.87
N GLU A 116 -9.87 9.84 10.20
CA GLU A 116 -11.04 10.09 9.38
C GLU A 116 -10.66 10.06 7.90
N VAL A 117 -11.62 9.72 7.05
CA VAL A 117 -11.44 9.80 5.60
C VAL A 117 -11.67 11.24 5.16
N GLU A 118 -10.73 11.81 4.42
CA GLU A 118 -10.72 13.22 3.99
C GLU A 118 -11.69 13.50 2.81
N THR A 119 -12.98 13.20 2.99
CA THR A 119 -14.03 13.31 1.95
C THR A 119 -14.17 14.73 1.40
N PHE A 120 -14.01 15.76 2.24
CA PHE A 120 -14.02 17.15 1.82
C PHE A 120 -12.90 17.47 0.82
N LEU A 121 -11.66 17.07 1.12
CA LEU A 121 -10.51 17.30 0.24
C LEU A 121 -10.63 16.52 -1.08
N LEU A 122 -11.13 15.28 -1.00
CA LEU A 122 -11.42 14.46 -2.16
C LEU A 122 -12.52 15.10 -3.04
N THR A 123 -13.56 15.68 -2.44
CA THR A 123 -14.61 16.43 -3.17
C THR A 123 -14.00 17.57 -3.98
N LYS A 124 -13.07 18.34 -3.39
CA LYS A 124 -12.41 19.45 -4.09
C LYS A 124 -11.51 18.99 -5.24
N SER A 125 -10.84 17.86 -5.06
CA SER A 125 -9.88 17.33 -6.04
C SER A 125 -10.54 16.57 -7.18
N LEU A 126 -11.62 15.84 -6.89
CA LEU A 126 -12.25 14.89 -7.83
C LEU A 126 -13.57 15.40 -8.41
N GLY A 127 -14.19 16.39 -7.77
CA GLY A 127 -15.52 16.89 -8.14
C GLY A 127 -16.67 15.90 -7.87
N THR A 128 -16.39 14.79 -7.18
CA THR A 128 -17.42 13.86 -6.70
C THR A 128 -18.18 14.50 -5.53
N PRO A 129 -19.52 14.43 -5.46
CA PRO A 129 -20.27 14.92 -4.31
C PRO A 129 -19.79 14.30 -3.00
N GLU A 130 -19.69 15.11 -1.95
CA GLU A 130 -19.16 14.69 -0.65
C GLU A 130 -19.99 13.54 -0.04
N GLU A 131 -21.31 13.58 -0.15
CA GLU A 131 -22.23 12.53 0.32
C GLU A 131 -21.94 11.16 -0.33
N GLU A 132 -21.55 11.12 -1.61
CA GLU A 132 -21.17 9.87 -2.28
C GLU A 132 -19.84 9.34 -1.74
N LEU A 133 -18.89 10.23 -1.45
CA LEU A 133 -17.60 9.89 -0.86
C LEU A 133 -17.77 9.41 0.59
N GLU A 134 -18.63 10.05 1.38
CA GLU A 134 -18.99 9.66 2.75
C GLU A 134 -19.61 8.26 2.78
N ALA A 135 -20.52 7.96 1.84
CA ALA A 135 -21.10 6.63 1.74
C ALA A 135 -20.04 5.55 1.49
N MET A 136 -19.06 5.80 0.61
CA MET A 136 -17.95 4.87 0.37
C MET A 136 -16.97 4.82 1.55
N ALA A 137 -16.73 5.96 2.21
CA ALA A 137 -15.85 6.06 3.38
C ALA A 137 -16.41 5.30 4.59
N ALA A 138 -17.74 5.24 4.74
CA ALA A 138 -18.40 4.49 5.79
C ALA A 138 -18.15 2.97 5.70
N GLU A 139 -17.89 2.45 4.49
CA GLU A 139 -17.57 1.04 4.25
C GLU A 139 -16.09 0.69 4.53
N VAL A 140 -15.22 1.70 4.66
CA VAL A 140 -13.78 1.51 4.92
C VAL A 140 -13.58 0.84 6.28
N GLN A 141 -12.91 -0.30 6.23
CA GLN A 141 -12.57 -1.08 7.42
C GLN A 141 -11.50 -0.37 8.26
N THR A 142 -11.55 -0.58 9.57
CA THR A 142 -10.52 -0.13 10.50
C THR A 142 -9.42 -1.18 10.62
N ILE A 143 -8.18 -0.74 10.86
CA ILE A 143 -7.04 -1.59 11.24
C ILE A 143 -6.23 -0.86 12.31
N THR A 144 -5.75 -1.56 13.32
CA THR A 144 -4.93 -1.00 14.40
C THR A 144 -3.45 -0.99 14.06
N GLN A 145 -2.67 -0.14 14.75
CA GLN A 145 -1.21 -0.15 14.63
C GLN A 145 -0.61 -1.52 14.98
N ASN A 146 -1.16 -2.21 15.98
CA ASN A 146 -0.69 -3.54 16.38
C ASN A 146 -0.90 -4.59 15.29
N GLU A 147 -2.01 -4.53 14.56
CA GLU A 147 -2.26 -5.41 13.40
C GLU A 147 -1.31 -5.10 12.25
N ILE A 148 -1.06 -3.81 11.97
CA ILE A 148 -0.07 -3.41 10.97
C ILE A 148 1.33 -3.94 11.34
N ASP A 149 1.75 -3.78 12.59
CA ASP A 149 3.04 -4.26 13.08
C ASP A 149 3.15 -5.79 12.99
N HIS A 150 2.04 -6.50 13.18
CA HIS A 150 1.97 -7.94 12.95
C HIS A 150 2.23 -8.27 11.48
N TYR A 151 1.53 -7.62 10.54
CA TYR A 151 1.72 -7.88 9.10
C TYR A 151 3.12 -7.46 8.60
N ILE A 152 3.70 -6.40 9.15
CA ILE A 152 5.10 -6.03 8.88
C ILE A 152 6.04 -7.19 9.24
N LYS A 153 5.89 -7.79 10.42
CA LYS A 153 6.71 -8.93 10.85
C LYS A 153 6.51 -10.15 9.95
N VAL A 154 5.27 -10.45 9.58
CA VAL A 154 4.96 -11.54 8.64
C VAL A 154 5.66 -11.32 7.31
N LEU A 155 5.55 -10.13 6.72
CA LEU A 155 6.22 -9.81 5.46
C LEU A 155 7.75 -9.88 5.59
N GLN A 156 8.34 -9.37 6.68
CA GLN A 156 9.78 -9.49 6.91
C GLN A 156 10.25 -10.95 6.95
N SER A 157 9.51 -11.83 7.63
CA SER A 157 9.82 -13.27 7.64
C SER A 157 9.73 -13.88 6.24
N ARG A 158 8.70 -13.53 5.46
CA ARG A 158 8.51 -14.06 4.10
C ARG A 158 9.52 -13.52 3.10
N LEU A 159 9.95 -12.27 3.26
CA LEU A 159 11.04 -11.72 2.48
C LEU A 159 12.35 -12.46 2.79
N ALA A 160 12.68 -12.70 4.05
CA ALA A 160 13.90 -13.44 4.42
C ALA A 160 13.97 -14.86 3.80
N GLU A 161 12.82 -15.50 3.58
CA GLU A 161 12.74 -16.80 2.87
C GLU A 161 12.92 -16.67 1.34
N LEU A 162 12.50 -15.54 0.75
CA LEU A 162 12.59 -15.25 -0.68
C LEU A 162 13.94 -14.67 -1.11
N THR A 163 14.58 -13.90 -0.23
CA THR A 163 15.86 -13.22 -0.42
C THR A 163 16.90 -13.76 0.55
N PRO A 164 17.36 -15.03 0.40
CA PRO A 164 18.46 -15.53 1.22
C PRO A 164 19.74 -14.74 0.91
N HIS A 165 20.47 -14.39 1.97
CA HIS A 165 21.76 -13.70 1.92
C HIS A 165 22.80 -14.44 1.07
#